data_AF-A0A4Y3KUZ5-F1
#
_entry.id   AF-A0A4Y3KUZ5-F1
#
_cell.length_a   1.000
_cell.length_b   1.000
_cell.length_c   1.000
_cell.angle_alpha   90.00
_cell.angle_beta   90.00
_cell.angle_gamma   90.00
#
_symmetry.space_group_name_H-M   'P 1'
#
loop_
_entity.id
_entity.type
_entity.pdbx_description
1 polymer ?
#
loop_
_entity_poly.entity_id
_entity_poly.type
_entity_poly.pdbx_seq_one_letter_code
_entity_poly.pdbx_strand_id
1 'polypeptide(L)'
;MHSRRTITTLTLSAALALGGLTAATPAQAYDYLHDGVRIRSEPYTYAGVVGAGYPGQGAERLGLRQGSTYSYSNQWGTGTSSLWARNRNLVTGAVGWSGSFLIS
;
A
#
# COMPACT_ATOMS: atom_id res chain seq x y z
N MET A 1 34.82 50.20 11.57
CA MET A 1 33.43 50.57 11.90
C MET A 1 32.63 49.31 12.14
N HIS A 2 32.20 49.08 13.39
CA HIS A 2 31.34 47.97 13.79
C HIS A 2 29.88 48.27 13.43
N SER A 3 29.15 47.33 12.85
CA SER A 3 27.70 47.19 13.04
C SER A 3 27.22 45.80 12.63
N ARG A 4 26.90 45.00 13.65
CA ARG A 4 26.21 43.71 13.57
C ARG A 4 24.75 43.95 13.18
N ARG A 5 24.19 43.15 12.27
CA ARG A 5 22.75 43.13 11.97
C ARG A 5 22.18 41.72 12.08
N THR A 6 21.62 41.49 13.26
CA THR A 6 20.34 40.86 13.59
C THR A 6 19.85 39.68 12.75
N ILE A 7 19.87 38.51 13.39
CA ILE A 7 19.14 37.28 13.03
C ILE A 7 17.63 37.57 13.16
N THR A 8 16.86 37.35 12.10
CA THR A 8 15.40 37.43 12.13
C THR A 8 14.81 36.02 12.11
N THR A 9 14.29 35.62 13.27
CA THR A 9 13.52 34.41 13.52
C THR A 9 12.26 34.40 12.66
N LEU A 10 12.12 33.45 11.71
CA LEU A 10 10.83 33.20 11.07
C LEU A 10 10.00 32.31 11.99
N THR A 11 8.91 32.88 12.47
CA THR A 11 7.91 32.28 13.33
C THR A 11 7.20 31.11 12.66
N LEU A 12 7.12 29.99 13.39
CA LEU A 12 6.35 28.81 13.06
C LEU A 12 4.84 29.13 13.14
N SER A 13 4.16 29.21 12.01
CA SER A 13 2.70 29.35 11.97
C SER A 13 2.05 27.97 11.95
N ALA A 14 1.55 27.52 13.10
CA ALA A 14 0.67 26.37 13.20
C ALA A 14 -0.74 26.79 12.74
N ALA A 15 -1.18 26.29 11.58
CA ALA A 15 -2.56 26.42 11.14
C ALA A 15 -3.39 25.27 11.75
N LEU A 16 -4.28 25.61 12.68
CA LEU A 16 -5.34 24.72 13.14
C LEU A 16 -6.39 24.57 12.04
N ALA A 17 -6.39 23.45 11.32
CA ALA A 17 -7.54 23.00 10.55
C ALA A 17 -8.40 22.10 11.44
N LEU A 18 -9.45 22.69 12.02
CA LEU A 18 -10.56 21.98 12.67
C LEU A 18 -11.43 21.36 11.58
N GLY A 19 -11.22 20.07 11.31
CA GLY A 19 -12.03 19.33 10.35
C GLY A 19 -11.63 17.86 10.31
N GLY A 20 -12.12 17.09 11.27
CA GLY A 20 -12.17 15.62 11.21
C GLY A 20 -10.87 14.94 10.79
N LEU A 21 -9.82 15.02 11.61
CA LEU A 21 -8.75 14.01 11.56
C LEU A 21 -9.34 12.69 12.05
N THR A 22 -10.04 11.96 11.18
CA THR A 22 -9.99 10.50 11.29
C THR A 22 -8.50 10.18 11.19
N ALA A 23 -7.89 9.76 12.29
CA ALA A 23 -6.52 9.29 12.27
C ALA A 23 -6.44 8.24 11.16
N ALA A 24 -5.88 8.61 10.01
CA ALA A 24 -5.47 7.64 9.02
C ALA A 24 -4.42 6.81 9.74
N THR A 25 -4.82 5.62 10.19
CA THR A 25 -3.88 4.62 10.67
C THR A 25 -2.80 4.51 9.60
N PRO A 26 -1.50 4.61 9.96
CA PRO A 26 -0.44 4.49 8.97
C PRO A 26 -0.69 3.21 8.21
N ALA A 27 -0.92 3.32 6.89
CA ALA A 27 -1.12 2.14 6.07
C ALA A 27 0.14 1.28 6.26
N GLN A 28 -0.05 0.07 6.78
CA GLN A 28 1.06 -0.85 6.95
C GLN A 28 1.67 -1.05 5.56
N ALA A 29 2.94 -0.69 5.43
CA ALA A 29 3.68 -0.86 4.20
C ALA A 29 4.01 -2.34 4.06
N TYR A 30 3.33 -3.00 3.14
CA TYR A 30 3.67 -4.34 2.68
C TYR A 30 4.54 -4.24 1.43
N ASP A 31 5.10 -5.35 0.99
CA ASP A 31 5.73 -5.47 -0.32
C ASP A 31 5.23 -6.71 -1.08
N TYR A 32 5.46 -6.72 -2.39
CA TYR A 32 5.11 -7.86 -3.23
C TYR A 32 6.18 -8.95 -3.13
N LEU A 33 5.75 -10.18 -2.88
CA LEU A 33 6.66 -11.31 -2.66
C LEU A 33 7.22 -11.91 -3.94
N HIS A 34 6.63 -11.59 -5.09
CA HIS A 34 6.99 -12.14 -6.40
C HIS A 34 6.92 -11.08 -7.48
N ASP A 35 7.64 -11.33 -8.56
CA ASP A 35 7.50 -10.57 -9.79
C ASP A 35 6.13 -10.81 -10.43
N GLY A 36 5.48 -9.72 -10.85
CA GLY A 36 4.24 -9.79 -11.61
C GLY A 36 3.03 -10.26 -10.79
N VAL A 37 2.98 -10.00 -9.48
CA VAL A 37 1.78 -10.27 -8.66
C VAL A 37 0.59 -9.54 -9.26
N ARG A 38 -0.38 -10.29 -9.78
CA ARG A 38 -1.54 -9.74 -10.47
C ARG A 38 -2.41 -8.96 -9.48
N ILE A 39 -2.69 -7.71 -9.81
CA ILE A 39 -3.68 -6.85 -9.15
C ILE A 39 -4.93 -6.89 -10.00
N ARG A 40 -6.02 -7.44 -9.47
CA ARG A 40 -7.27 -7.71 -10.20
C ARG A 40 -8.38 -6.74 -9.81
N SER A 41 -9.34 -6.52 -10.69
CA SER A 41 -10.51 -5.67 -10.40
C SER A 41 -11.38 -6.24 -9.25
N GLU A 42 -11.41 -7.57 -9.12
CA GLU A 42 -12.20 -8.31 -8.13
C GLU A 42 -11.38 -9.46 -7.52
N PRO A 43 -11.75 -9.98 -6.33
CA PRO A 43 -11.02 -11.06 -5.66
C PRO A 43 -11.29 -12.44 -6.28
N TYR A 44 -11.18 -12.54 -7.60
CA TYR A 44 -11.38 -13.78 -8.35
C TYR A 44 -10.24 -14.03 -9.32
N THR A 45 -9.80 -15.27 -9.48
CA THR A 45 -8.71 -15.67 -10.39
C THR A 45 -9.05 -15.43 -11.86
N TYR A 46 -10.34 -15.34 -12.20
CA TYR A 46 -10.85 -15.01 -13.53
C TYR A 46 -11.09 -13.51 -13.75
N ALA A 47 -11.00 -12.68 -12.71
CA ALA A 47 -11.22 -11.24 -12.84
C ALA A 47 -10.10 -10.57 -13.66
N GLY A 48 -10.45 -9.48 -14.36
CA GLY A 48 -9.52 -8.69 -15.15
C GLY A 48 -8.34 -8.19 -14.32
N VAL A 49 -7.15 -8.21 -14.91
CA VAL A 49 -5.93 -7.68 -14.29
C VAL A 49 -5.85 -6.18 -14.59
N VAL A 50 -5.82 -5.37 -13.53
CA VAL A 50 -5.74 -3.90 -13.61
C VAL A 50 -4.33 -3.38 -13.30
N GLY A 51 -3.43 -4.25 -12.87
CA GLY A 51 -2.03 -3.92 -12.62
C GLY A 51 -1.21 -5.12 -12.21
N ALA A 52 0.07 -4.88 -11.97
CA ALA A 52 1.01 -5.87 -11.45
C ALA A 52 1.89 -5.24 -10.36
N GLY A 53 2.25 -6.03 -9.36
CA GLY A 53 3.22 -5.67 -8.33
C GLY A 53 4.53 -6.42 -8.50
N TYR A 54 5.62 -5.78 -8.13
CA TYR A 54 6.97 -6.33 -8.12
C TYR A 54 7.65 -6.02 -6.78
N PRO A 55 8.61 -6.84 -6.33
CA PRO A 55 9.36 -6.58 -5.10
C PRO A 55 10.01 -5.18 -5.12
N GLY A 56 10.00 -4.50 -3.99
CA GLY A 56 10.50 -3.14 -3.79
C GLY A 56 9.53 -2.03 -4.20
N GLN A 57 8.38 -2.36 -4.82
CA GLN A 57 7.39 -1.33 -5.19
C GLN A 57 6.49 -0.93 -4.02
N GLY A 58 6.36 -1.80 -3.01
CA GLY A 58 5.50 -1.55 -1.87
C GLY A 58 4.01 -1.61 -2.21
N ALA A 59 3.22 -1.98 -1.20
CA ALA A 59 1.78 -2.09 -1.27
C ALA A 59 1.13 -1.53 0.00
N GLU A 60 0.15 -0.64 -0.18
CA GLU A 60 -0.76 -0.24 0.89
C GLU A 60 -1.94 -1.22 0.93
N ARG A 61 -2.12 -1.92 2.05
CA ARG A 61 -3.26 -2.84 2.23
C ARG A 61 -4.49 -2.08 2.73
N LEU A 62 -5.55 -2.14 1.94
CA LEU A 62 -6.80 -1.41 2.16
C LEU A 62 -7.91 -2.28 2.78
N GLY A 63 -7.78 -3.61 2.71
CA GLY A 63 -8.75 -4.53 3.29
C GLY A 63 -8.55 -5.97 2.86
N LEU A 64 -9.34 -6.86 3.45
CA LEU A 64 -9.33 -8.31 3.17
C LEU A 64 -10.73 -8.79 2.78
N ARG A 65 -10.82 -9.77 1.87
CA ARG A 65 -12.08 -10.40 1.49
C ARG A 65 -11.87 -11.85 1.06
N GLN A 66 -12.86 -12.69 1.34
CA GLN A 66 -12.97 -14.03 0.75
C GLN A 66 -13.30 -13.95 -0.75
N GLY A 67 -12.63 -14.75 -1.56
CA GLY A 67 -12.77 -14.79 -3.01
C GLY A 67 -12.56 -16.18 -3.57
N SER A 68 -12.24 -16.30 -4.87
CA SER A 68 -11.90 -17.61 -5.43
C SER A 68 -10.57 -18.12 -4.86
N THR A 69 -10.38 -19.43 -4.82
CA THR A 69 -9.11 -20.04 -4.45
C THR A 69 -7.99 -19.69 -5.44
N TYR A 70 -6.82 -19.33 -4.92
CA TYR A 70 -5.58 -19.16 -5.67
C TYR A 70 -4.45 -19.95 -4.99
N SER A 71 -3.45 -20.34 -5.77
CA SER A 71 -2.22 -20.94 -5.27
C SER A 71 -1.18 -19.86 -4.94
N TYR A 72 -0.40 -20.08 -3.90
CA TYR A 72 0.74 -19.24 -3.54
C TYR A 72 1.95 -20.10 -3.21
N SER A 73 3.14 -19.55 -3.41
CA SER A 73 4.41 -20.14 -3.00
C SER A 73 5.30 -19.00 -2.53
N ASN A 74 5.58 -18.89 -1.24
CA ASN A 74 6.34 -17.80 -0.64
C ASN A 74 7.31 -18.33 0.43
N GLN A 75 7.98 -17.42 1.15
CA GLN A 75 8.95 -17.75 2.19
C GLN A 75 8.40 -18.58 3.37
N TRP A 76 7.07 -18.67 3.54
CA TRP A 76 6.43 -19.50 4.57
C TRP A 76 5.90 -20.84 4.03
N GLY A 77 6.04 -21.09 2.73
CA GLY A 77 5.66 -22.34 2.10
C GLY A 77 4.76 -22.17 0.88
N THR A 78 4.21 -23.30 0.42
CA THR A 78 3.33 -23.36 -0.75
C THR A 78 1.97 -23.89 -0.35
N GLY A 79 0.90 -23.36 -0.93
CA GLY A 79 -0.44 -23.79 -0.62
C GLY A 79 -1.50 -23.10 -1.46
N THR A 80 -2.74 -23.16 -0.99
CA THR A 80 -3.88 -22.46 -1.58
C THR A 80 -4.58 -21.61 -0.55
N SER A 81 -5.12 -20.46 -0.97
CA SER A 81 -5.93 -19.61 -0.11
C SER A 81 -7.09 -19.01 -0.90
N SER A 82 -8.16 -18.67 -0.19
CA SER A 82 -9.28 -17.87 -0.71
C SER A 82 -9.26 -16.45 -0.14
N LEU A 83 -8.22 -16.06 0.61
CA LEU A 83 -8.11 -14.73 1.21
C LEU A 83 -7.39 -13.76 0.28
N TRP A 84 -8.09 -12.72 -0.15
CA TRP A 84 -7.58 -11.68 -1.02
C TRP A 84 -7.37 -10.38 -0.25
N ALA A 85 -6.27 -9.69 -0.57
CA ALA A 85 -5.96 -8.37 -0.07
C ALA A 85 -6.29 -7.32 -1.13
N ARG A 86 -7.20 -6.39 -0.79
CA ARG A 86 -7.33 -5.15 -1.55
C ARG A 86 -6.12 -4.30 -1.26
N ASN A 87 -5.40 -3.90 -2.28
CA ASN A 87 -4.16 -3.13 -2.13
C ASN A 87 -4.01 -2.05 -3.20
N ARG A 88 -3.19 -1.05 -2.88
CA ARG A 88 -2.67 -0.06 -3.81
C ARG A 88 -1.17 -0.29 -3.98
N ASN A 89 -0.71 -0.44 -5.23
CA ASN A 89 0.72 -0.39 -5.55
C ASN A 89 1.24 1.05 -5.34
N LEU A 90 2.27 1.23 -4.51
CA LEU A 90 2.75 2.57 -4.16
C LEU A 90 3.56 3.25 -5.27
N VAL A 91 4.11 2.49 -6.21
CA VAL A 91 4.85 3.01 -7.36
C VAL A 91 3.92 3.31 -8.55
N THR A 92 3.00 2.40 -8.88
CA THR A 92 2.15 2.52 -10.08
C THR A 92 0.77 3.15 -9.79
N GLY A 93 0.35 3.20 -8.53
CA GLY A 93 -0.97 3.68 -8.12
C GLY A 93 -2.12 2.72 -8.44
N ALA A 94 -1.87 1.55 -9.04
CA ALA A 94 -2.89 0.56 -9.35
C ALA A 94 -3.60 0.07 -8.08
N VAL A 95 -4.93 0.09 -8.08
CA VAL A 95 -5.75 -0.34 -6.95
C VAL A 95 -6.61 -1.54 -7.36
N GLY A 96 -6.53 -2.62 -6.60
CA GLY A 96 -7.32 -3.82 -6.85
C GLY A 96 -7.05 -4.90 -5.83
N TRP A 97 -7.21 -6.16 -6.23
CA TRP A 97 -7.13 -7.34 -5.38
C TRP A 97 -5.99 -8.25 -5.81
N SER A 98 -5.18 -8.65 -4.84
CA SER A 98 -4.15 -9.67 -5.01
C SER A 98 -4.33 -10.76 -3.96
N GLY A 99 -3.74 -11.93 -4.20
CA GLY A 99 -3.70 -12.95 -3.16
C GLY A 99 -3.02 -12.39 -1.90
N SER A 100 -3.67 -12.48 -0.75
CA SER A 100 -3.14 -11.94 0.50
C SER A 100 -1.80 -12.57 0.90
N PHE A 101 -1.50 -13.80 0.48
CA PHE A 101 -0.21 -14.47 0.73
C PHE A 101 0.86 -14.13 -0.31
N LEU A 102 0.58 -13.22 -1.24
CA LEU A 102 1.54 -12.71 -2.23
C LEU A 102 2.06 -11.31 -1.87
N ILE A 103 1.64 -10.79 -0.71
CA ILE A 103 1.96 -9.45 -0.20
C ILE A 103 2.28 -9.57 1.30
N SER A 104 3.40 -9.01 1.76
CA SER A 104 3.82 -9.08 3.18
C SER A 104 4.67 -7.92 3.67
#